data_AF-A0AAW2THH1-F1
#
_entry.id   AF-A0AAW2THH1-F1
#
_cell.length_a   1.000
_cell.length_b   1.000
_cell.length_c   1.000
_cell.angle_alpha   90.00
_cell.angle_beta   90.00
_cell.angle_gamma   90.00
#
_symmetry.space_group_name_H-M   'P 1'
#
loop_
_entity.id
_entity.type
_entity.pdbx_description
1 polymer ?
#
loop_
_entity_poly.entity_id
_entity_poly.type
_entity_poly.pdbx_seq_one_letter_code
_entity_poly.pdbx_strand_id
1 'polypeptide(L)'
;MVYTYTPTYYTTLHDSITSICKNILPFSFKKRRLPAIAAAEQRAAKQQSDNLKWQQESYHQILNLMGLCKEGILHENEVSAFRTHLLETLTASPFDHDYEPSVIIRDKLIFLQELLYAKCISEDEYHASKRPLLQRLALQGAEIGARDVIVGAQKETSNEKLSE
;
A
#
# COMPACT_ATOMS: atom_id res chain seq x y z
N MET A 1 37.35 30.45 39.54
CA MET A 1 37.90 30.09 38.21
C MET A 1 38.08 28.59 38.18
N VAL A 2 37.19 27.87 37.48
CA VAL A 2 37.19 26.40 37.45
C VAL A 2 38.19 25.96 36.39
N TYR A 3 39.38 25.54 36.82
CA TYR A 3 40.40 24.97 35.93
C TYR A 3 39.98 23.56 35.53
N THR A 4 39.53 23.41 34.28
CA THR A 4 39.28 22.09 33.69
C THR A 4 40.63 21.52 33.24
N TYR A 5 41.22 20.67 34.07
CA TYR A 5 42.45 19.95 33.73
C TYR A 5 42.17 18.97 32.60
N THR A 6 42.67 19.25 31.40
CA THR A 6 42.66 18.30 30.27
C THR A 6 44.07 17.75 30.10
N PRO A 7 44.30 16.44 30.30
CA PRO A 7 45.62 15.84 30.15
C PRO A 7 46.09 15.92 28.69
N THR A 8 47.28 16.49 28.47
CA THR A 8 47.91 16.71 27.15
C THR A 8 48.18 15.43 26.34
N TYR A 9 47.98 14.24 26.93
CA TYR A 9 48.19 12.96 26.27
C TYR A 9 46.99 12.49 25.42
N TYR A 10 45.79 13.02 25.66
CA TYR A 10 44.60 12.67 24.86
C TYR A 10 44.34 13.65 23.71
N THR A 11 44.98 14.82 23.68
CA THR A 11 44.72 15.85 22.65
C THR A 11 45.23 15.42 21.28
N THR A 12 46.40 14.80 21.19
CA THR A 12 46.99 14.34 19.92
C THR A 12 46.19 13.20 19.28
N LEU A 13 45.71 12.25 20.10
CA LEU A 13 44.89 11.14 19.63
C LEU A 13 43.47 11.61 19.29
N HIS A 14 42.90 12.50 20.10
CA HIS A 14 41.62 13.14 19.81
C HIS A 14 41.67 13.99 18.54
N ASP A 15 42.74 14.75 18.33
CA ASP A 15 42.95 15.55 17.10
C ASP A 15 43.19 14.66 15.89
N SER A 16 43.88 13.53 16.07
CA SER A 16 44.07 12.51 15.02
C SER A 16 42.76 11.83 14.64
N ILE A 17 41.96 11.39 15.63
CA ILE A 17 40.62 10.85 15.40
C ILE A 17 39.73 11.92 14.75
N THR A 18 39.79 13.17 15.21
CA THR A 18 39.01 14.29 14.65
C THR A 18 39.41 14.58 13.20
N SER A 19 40.70 14.54 12.87
CA SER A 19 41.24 14.70 11.52
C SER A 19 40.83 13.54 10.61
N ILE A 20 40.94 12.31 11.10
CA ILE A 20 40.52 11.09 10.42
C ILE A 20 39.01 11.12 10.16
N CYS A 21 38.19 11.49 11.14
CA CYS A 21 36.73 11.63 10.96
C CYS A 21 36.37 12.74 9.98
N LYS A 22 37.16 13.81 9.87
CA LYS A 22 37.00 14.87 8.85
C LYS A 22 37.41 14.42 7.44
N ASN A 23 38.41 13.54 7.33
CA ASN A 23 38.92 13.07 6.04
C ASN A 23 38.24 11.78 5.54
N ILE A 24 37.68 10.95 6.42
CA ILE A 24 37.00 9.68 6.06
C ILE A 24 35.51 9.90 5.77
N LEU A 25 34.89 10.95 6.30
CA LEU A 25 33.49 11.26 5.98
C LEU A 25 33.42 12.22 4.79
N PRO A 26 33.00 11.77 3.59
CA PRO A 26 33.02 12.61 2.38
C PRO A 26 31.95 13.71 2.37
N PHE A 27 31.13 13.87 3.41
CA PHE A 27 30.05 14.86 3.41
C PHE A 27 29.81 15.46 4.79
N SER A 28 30.02 16.77 4.89
CA SER A 28 29.43 17.58 5.96
C SER A 28 27.91 17.49 5.85
N PHE A 29 27.26 16.95 6.88
CA PHE A 29 25.81 16.83 7.00
C PHE A 29 25.13 18.19 7.22
N LYS A 30 25.22 19.10 6.25
CA LYS A 30 24.12 20.03 6.00
C LYS A 30 23.14 19.27 5.13
N LYS A 31 22.02 18.84 5.73
CA LYS A 31 20.94 18.01 5.18
C LYS A 31 20.39 18.49 3.83
N ARG A 32 21.16 18.33 2.75
CA ARG A 32 20.65 18.36 1.38
C ARG A 32 20.55 16.90 0.96
N ARG A 33 19.37 16.30 1.19
CA ARG A 33 19.02 15.03 0.53
C ARG A 33 19.37 15.18 -0.95
N LEU A 34 20.03 14.19 -1.53
CA LEU A 34 20.39 14.23 -2.96
C LEU A 34 19.13 14.62 -3.75
N PRO A 35 19.16 15.64 -4.63
CA PRO A 35 17.96 16.14 -5.30
C PRO A 35 17.14 15.05 -6.00
N ALA A 36 17.81 14.01 -6.50
CA ALA A 36 17.17 12.85 -7.11
C ALA A 36 16.33 12.02 -6.10
N ILE A 37 16.83 11.84 -4.87
CA ILE A 37 16.11 11.13 -3.80
C ILE A 37 14.90 11.96 -3.36
N ALA A 38 15.09 13.27 -3.16
CA ALA A 38 13.99 14.17 -2.80
C ALA A 38 12.90 14.20 -3.89
N ALA A 39 13.27 14.20 -5.17
CA ALA A 39 12.33 14.14 -6.28
C ALA A 39 11.60 12.78 -6.35
N ALA A 40 12.29 11.66 -6.07
CA ALA A 40 11.67 10.34 -6.01
C ALA A 40 10.66 10.24 -4.85
N GLU A 41 11.03 10.72 -3.65
CA GLU A 41 10.12 10.79 -2.50
C GLU A 41 8.90 11.67 -2.78
N GLN A 42 9.10 12.83 -3.41
CA GLN A 42 8.00 13.71 -3.79
C GLN A 42 7.05 13.06 -4.80
N ARG A 43 7.58 12.32 -5.79
CA ARG A 43 6.75 11.57 -6.76
C ARG A 43 5.98 10.45 -6.06
N ALA A 44 6.62 9.69 -5.18
CA ALA A 44 5.96 8.63 -4.41
C ALA A 44 4.85 9.18 -3.51
N ALA A 45 5.11 10.29 -2.81
CA ALA A 45 4.11 10.97 -1.98
C ALA A 45 2.92 11.47 -2.81
N LYS A 46 3.20 12.05 -3.98
CA LYS A 46 2.15 12.49 -4.91
C LYS A 46 1.31 11.31 -5.42
N GLN A 47 1.95 10.22 -5.82
CA GLN A 47 1.26 9.01 -6.27
C GLN A 47 0.37 8.44 -5.17
N GLN A 48 0.84 8.41 -3.92
CA GLN A 48 0.03 7.98 -2.79
C GLN A 48 -1.15 8.93 -2.55
N SER A 49 -0.94 10.25 -2.58
CA SER A 49 -2.04 11.21 -2.38
C SER A 49 -3.08 11.13 -3.49
N ASP A 50 -2.65 10.96 -4.74
CA ASP A 50 -3.54 10.81 -5.89
C ASP A 50 -4.35 9.50 -5.76
N ASN A 51 -3.73 8.42 -5.28
CA ASN A 51 -4.43 7.16 -5.01
C ASN A 51 -5.49 7.30 -3.91
N LEU A 52 -5.14 7.90 -2.76
CA LEU A 52 -6.08 8.12 -1.66
C LEU A 52 -7.25 9.01 -2.08
N LYS A 53 -6.97 10.06 -2.85
CA LYS A 53 -8.02 10.93 -3.41
C LYS A 53 -8.98 10.14 -4.29
N TRP A 54 -8.45 9.33 -5.21
CA TRP A 54 -9.28 8.48 -6.06
C TRP A 54 -10.13 7.50 -5.25
N GLN A 55 -9.57 6.87 -4.20
CA GLN A 55 -10.32 5.97 -3.32
C GLN A 55 -11.48 6.70 -2.64
N GLN A 56 -11.23 7.89 -2.09
CA GLN A 56 -12.26 8.70 -1.45
C GLN A 56 -13.37 9.12 -2.41
N GLU A 57 -13.01 9.65 -3.59
CA GLU A 57 -13.98 10.05 -4.62
C GLU A 57 -14.83 8.86 -5.06
N SER A 58 -14.19 7.72 -5.28
CA SER A 58 -14.85 6.48 -5.69
C SER A 58 -15.78 5.92 -4.62
N TYR A 59 -15.39 6.02 -3.34
CA TYR A 59 -16.23 5.62 -2.20
C TYR A 59 -17.52 6.44 -2.13
N HIS A 60 -17.39 7.77 -2.24
CA HIS A 60 -18.56 8.64 -2.26
C HIS A 60 -19.45 8.37 -3.48
N GLN A 61 -18.84 8.11 -4.64
CA GLN A 61 -19.58 7.81 -5.87
C GLN A 61 -20.38 6.52 -5.75
N ILE A 62 -19.81 5.41 -5.28
CA ILE A 62 -20.56 4.15 -5.14
C ILE A 62 -21.70 4.28 -4.13
N LEU A 63 -21.48 4.97 -3.01
CA LEU A 63 -22.54 5.20 -2.02
C LEU A 63 -23.67 6.03 -2.59
N ASN A 64 -23.35 7.05 -3.38
CA ASN A 64 -24.36 7.87 -4.06
C ASN A 64 -25.15 7.04 -5.08
N LEU A 65 -24.46 6.28 -5.93
CA LEU A 65 -25.11 5.40 -6.92
C LEU A 65 -26.04 4.38 -6.24
N MET A 66 -25.59 3.76 -5.15
CA MET A 66 -26.42 2.84 -4.35
C MET A 66 -27.62 3.55 -3.72
N GLY A 67 -27.47 4.79 -3.25
CA GLY A 67 -28.57 5.61 -2.74
C GLY A 67 -29.62 5.88 -3.81
N LEU A 68 -29.19 6.38 -4.97
CA LEU A 68 -30.06 6.65 -6.13
C LEU A 68 -30.75 5.39 -6.65
N CYS A 69 -30.07 4.24 -6.63
CA CYS A 69 -30.65 2.96 -7.01
C CYS A 69 -31.74 2.51 -6.01
N LYS A 70 -31.53 2.71 -4.69
CA LYS A 70 -32.55 2.43 -3.67
C LYS A 70 -33.78 3.33 -3.80
N GLU A 71 -33.60 4.56 -4.26
CA GLU A 71 -34.69 5.50 -4.57
C GLU A 71 -35.40 5.18 -5.90
N GLY A 72 -34.92 4.19 -6.67
CA GLY A 72 -35.48 3.81 -7.96
C GLY A 72 -35.16 4.79 -9.10
N ILE A 73 -34.20 5.69 -8.89
CA ILE A 73 -33.77 6.68 -9.89
C ILE A 73 -32.79 6.05 -10.88
N LEU A 74 -31.89 5.18 -10.39
CA LEU A 74 -30.92 4.46 -11.21
C LEU A 74 -31.21 2.96 -11.23
N HIS A 75 -30.75 2.29 -12.30
CA HIS A 75 -30.82 0.84 -12.40
C HIS A 75 -29.62 0.17 -11.72
N GLU A 76 -29.85 -1.00 -11.12
CA GLU A 76 -28.82 -1.82 -10.47
C GLU A 76 -27.64 -2.15 -11.42
N ASN A 77 -27.90 -2.22 -12.73
CA ASN A 77 -26.87 -2.46 -13.74
C ASN A 77 -25.77 -1.37 -13.73
N GLU A 78 -26.13 -0.12 -13.46
CA GLU A 78 -25.16 0.99 -13.40
C GLU A 78 -24.28 0.90 -12.15
N VAL A 79 -24.89 0.57 -11.00
CA VAL A 79 -24.17 0.29 -9.75
C VAL A 79 -23.21 -0.86 -9.94
N SER A 80 -23.68 -1.95 -10.57
CA SER A 80 -22.86 -3.14 -10.82
C SER A 80 -21.71 -2.87 -11.81
N ALA A 81 -21.95 -2.09 -12.86
CA ALA A 81 -20.91 -1.69 -13.80
C ALA A 81 -19.84 -0.83 -13.14
N PHE A 82 -20.24 0.17 -12.34
CA PHE A 82 -19.30 0.99 -11.57
C PHE A 82 -18.49 0.15 -10.59
N ARG A 83 -19.15 -0.73 -9.83
CA ARG A 83 -18.51 -1.64 -8.88
C ARG A 83 -17.47 -2.53 -9.55
N THR A 84 -17.80 -3.11 -10.71
CA THR A 84 -16.87 -3.97 -11.47
C THR A 84 -15.63 -3.18 -11.88
N HIS A 85 -15.84 -2.01 -12.50
CA HIS A 85 -14.76 -1.13 -12.92
C HIS A 85 -13.86 -0.67 -11.76
N LEU A 86 -14.48 -0.36 -10.61
CA LEU A 86 -13.79 0.02 -9.39
C LEU A 86 -12.86 -1.08 -8.90
N LEU A 87 -13.35 -2.32 -8.81
CA LEU A 87 -12.56 -3.48 -8.36
C LEU A 87 -11.45 -3.85 -9.36
N GLU A 88 -11.72 -3.76 -10.66
CA GLU A 88 -10.70 -3.92 -11.71
C GLU A 88 -9.59 -2.88 -11.57
N THR A 89 -9.95 -1.61 -11.35
CA THR A 89 -8.97 -0.52 -11.16
C THR A 89 -8.14 -0.70 -9.88
N LEU A 90 -8.78 -1.14 -8.80
CA LEU A 90 -8.12 -1.47 -7.52
C LEU A 90 -7.07 -2.56 -7.69
N THR A 91 -7.43 -3.62 -8.41
CA THR A 91 -6.60 -4.82 -8.59
C THR A 91 -5.57 -4.69 -9.71
N ALA A 92 -5.76 -3.73 -10.63
CA ALA A 92 -4.81 -3.43 -11.68
C ALA A 92 -3.40 -3.19 -11.11
N SER A 93 -2.41 -3.78 -11.77
CA SER A 93 -0.99 -3.53 -11.52
C SER A 93 -0.54 -2.35 -12.36
N PRO A 94 0.37 -1.48 -11.86
CA PRO A 94 1.08 -0.55 -12.73
C PRO A 94 1.74 -1.32 -13.89
N PHE A 95 1.60 -0.80 -15.11
CA PHE A 95 2.12 -1.43 -16.34
C PHE A 95 3.62 -1.24 -16.55
N ASP A 96 4.23 -0.27 -15.86
CA ASP A 96 5.64 0.04 -15.96
C ASP A 96 6.42 -0.48 -14.76
N HIS A 97 7.69 -0.80 -14.98
CA HIS A 97 8.62 -1.61 -14.17
C HIS A 97 8.90 -1.11 -12.73
N ASP A 98 8.11 -0.18 -12.22
CA ASP A 98 8.14 0.29 -10.84
C ASP A 98 7.22 -0.58 -9.98
N TYR A 99 7.82 -1.30 -9.03
CA TYR A 99 7.10 -1.97 -7.96
C TYR A 99 6.16 -0.98 -7.28
N GLU A 100 4.85 -1.25 -7.29
CA GLU A 100 3.87 -0.44 -6.57
C GLU A 100 4.27 -0.34 -5.09
N PRO A 101 4.46 0.86 -4.50
CA PRO A 101 4.89 0.97 -3.12
C PRO A 101 3.98 0.20 -2.16
N SER A 102 4.58 -0.54 -1.20
CA SER A 102 3.82 -1.37 -0.24
C SER A 102 2.73 -0.62 0.51
N VAL A 103 2.95 0.68 0.74
CA VAL A 103 1.99 1.55 1.43
C VAL A 103 0.70 1.69 0.61
N ILE A 104 0.81 1.90 -0.72
CA ILE A 104 -0.36 2.01 -1.59
C ILE A 104 -1.14 0.69 -1.62
N ILE A 105 -0.45 -0.45 -1.64
CA ILE A 105 -1.13 -1.76 -1.61
C ILE A 105 -1.87 -1.96 -0.27
N ARG A 106 -1.31 -1.50 0.85
CA ARG A 106 -1.99 -1.52 2.16
C ARG A 106 -3.20 -0.59 2.17
N ASP A 107 -3.08 0.63 1.63
CA ASP A 107 -4.19 1.57 1.49
C ASP A 107 -5.32 0.95 0.67
N LYS A 108 -5.01 0.28 -0.45
CA LYS A 108 -5.98 -0.47 -1.27
C LYS A 108 -6.69 -1.59 -0.50
N LEU A 109 -5.97 -2.33 0.34
CA LEU A 109 -6.56 -3.40 1.17
C LEU A 109 -7.51 -2.85 2.23
N ILE A 110 -7.16 -1.72 2.85
CA ILE A 110 -8.03 -1.02 3.81
C ILE A 110 -9.29 -0.56 3.09
N PHE A 111 -9.15 0.11 1.93
CA PHE A 111 -10.28 0.57 1.15
C PHE A 111 -11.21 -0.58 0.73
N LEU A 112 -10.65 -1.72 0.31
CA LEU A 112 -11.42 -2.91 -0.02
C LEU A 112 -12.23 -3.44 1.19
N GLN A 113 -11.69 -3.34 2.40
CA GLN A 113 -12.38 -3.71 3.63
C GLN A 113 -13.51 -2.71 3.97
N GLU A 114 -13.30 -1.41 3.75
CA GLU A 114 -14.32 -0.38 3.93
C GLU A 114 -15.52 -0.62 2.99
N LEU A 115 -15.26 -0.95 1.72
CA LEU A 115 -16.31 -1.30 0.75
C LEU A 115 -17.13 -2.50 1.22
N LEU A 116 -16.49 -3.53 1.77
CA LEU A 116 -17.19 -4.69 2.32
C LEU A 116 -18.05 -4.30 3.53
N TYR A 117 -17.51 -3.54 4.47
CA TYR A 117 -18.27 -3.08 5.65
C TYR A 117 -19.47 -2.21 5.28
N ALA A 118 -19.32 -1.37 4.26
CA ALA A 118 -20.40 -0.55 3.73
C ALA A 118 -21.42 -1.34 2.88
N LYS A 119 -21.22 -2.65 2.70
CA LYS A 119 -22.03 -3.53 1.84
C LYS A 119 -22.07 -3.06 0.37
N CYS A 120 -21.00 -2.40 -0.08
CA CYS A 120 -20.84 -1.97 -1.47
C CYS A 120 -20.40 -3.13 -2.37
N ILE A 121 -19.80 -4.17 -1.79
CA ILE A 121 -19.33 -5.38 -2.48
C ILE A 121 -19.72 -6.62 -1.67
N SER A 122 -19.83 -7.75 -2.35
CA SER A 122 -20.03 -9.07 -1.73
C SER A 122 -18.73 -9.64 -1.14
N GLU A 123 -18.86 -10.66 -0.28
CA GLU A 123 -17.69 -11.38 0.26
C GLU A 123 -16.85 -12.04 -0.84
N ASP A 124 -17.49 -12.60 -1.87
CA ASP A 124 -16.80 -13.21 -3.00
C ASP A 124 -15.97 -12.17 -3.78
N GLU A 125 -16.56 -11.00 -4.07
CA GLU A 125 -15.88 -9.88 -4.73
C GLU A 125 -14.71 -9.36 -3.88
N TYR A 126 -14.90 -9.28 -2.56
CA TYR A 126 -13.85 -8.91 -1.61
C TYR A 126 -12.68 -9.89 -1.66
N HIS A 127 -12.94 -11.19 -1.56
CA HIS A 127 -11.89 -12.21 -1.55
C HIS A 127 -11.17 -12.32 -2.90
N ALA A 128 -11.91 -12.24 -4.00
CA ALA A 128 -11.35 -12.24 -5.36
C ALA A 128 -10.40 -11.05 -5.55
N SER A 129 -10.78 -9.86 -5.08
CA SER A 129 -9.97 -8.64 -5.22
C SER A 129 -8.82 -8.55 -4.20
N LYS A 130 -8.99 -9.13 -3.00
CA LYS A 130 -7.97 -9.13 -1.94
C LYS A 130 -6.76 -9.99 -2.31
N ARG A 131 -6.98 -11.15 -2.93
CA ARG A 131 -5.93 -12.12 -3.26
C ARG A 131 -4.76 -11.55 -4.09
N PRO A 132 -4.98 -10.87 -5.24
CA PRO A 132 -3.86 -10.33 -6.04
C PRO A 132 -3.12 -9.19 -5.32
N LEU A 133 -3.78 -8.44 -4.43
CA LEU A 133 -3.13 -7.40 -3.62
C LEU A 133 -2.18 -8.02 -2.58
N LEU A 134 -2.63 -9.06 -1.88
CA LEU A 134 -1.79 -9.78 -0.92
C LEU A 134 -0.60 -10.46 -1.59
N GLN A 135 -0.80 -11.11 -2.74
CA GLN A 135 0.28 -11.72 -3.50
C GLN A 135 1.39 -10.70 -3.81
N ARG A 136 1.01 -9.49 -4.23
CA ARG A 136 1.97 -8.40 -4.50
C ARG A 136 2.69 -7.91 -3.24
N LEU A 137 2.02 -7.85 -2.10
CA LEU A 137 2.69 -7.56 -0.82
C LEU A 137 3.69 -8.65 -0.41
N ALA A 138 3.34 -9.93 -0.61
CA ALA A 138 4.28 -11.03 -0.35
C ALA A 138 5.53 -10.95 -1.22
N LEU A 139 5.40 -10.59 -2.50
CA LEU A 139 6.55 -10.37 -3.39
C LEU A 139 7.48 -9.26 -2.90
N GLN A 140 6.98 -8.35 -2.07
CA GLN A 140 7.74 -7.28 -1.41
C GLN A 140 8.30 -7.68 -0.04
N GLY A 141 8.18 -8.96 0.34
CA GLY A 141 8.66 -9.49 1.62
C GLY A 141 7.71 -9.27 2.79
N ALA A 142 6.44 -8.92 2.56
CA ALA A 142 5.45 -8.88 3.63
C ALA A 142 5.07 -10.30 4.06
N GLU A 143 5.11 -10.57 5.37
CA GLU A 143 4.61 -11.82 5.94
C GLU A 143 3.08 -11.86 5.83
N ILE A 144 2.55 -12.80 5.07
CA ILE A 144 1.10 -13.05 4.97
C ILE A 144 0.72 -14.02 6.08
N GLY A 145 -0.13 -13.60 7.00
CA GLY A 145 -0.66 -14.47 8.04
C GLY A 145 -1.62 -15.52 7.48
N ALA A 146 -1.78 -16.66 8.17
CA ALA A 146 -2.70 -17.73 7.75
C ALA A 146 -4.17 -17.26 7.59
N ARG A 147 -4.57 -16.17 8.26
CA ARG A 147 -5.90 -15.54 8.13
C ARG A 147 -6.09 -14.76 6.82
N ASP A 148 -4.99 -14.42 6.16
CA ASP A 148 -4.96 -13.70 4.88
C ASP A 148 -4.90 -14.64 3.67
N VAL A 149 -4.61 -15.93 3.90
CA VAL A 149 -4.59 -16.98 2.87
C VAL A 149 -5.89 -17.78 2.95
N ILE A 150 -6.82 -17.52 2.03
CA ILE A 150 -8.00 -18.38 1.86
C ILE A 150 -7.80 -19.20 0.57
N VAL A 151 -7.48 -20.48 0.76
CA VAL A 151 -7.52 -21.51 -0.29
C VAL A 151 -8.97 -21.60 -0.74
N GLY A 152 -9.24 -21.29 -2.00
CA GLY A 152 -10.60 -21.34 -2.55
C GLY A 152 -11.19 -22.72 -2.31
N ALA A 153 -12.37 -22.78 -1.67
CA ALA A 153 -13.12 -24.02 -1.54
C ALA A 153 -13.32 -24.59 -2.95
N GLN A 154 -12.76 -25.78 -3.19
CA GLN A 154 -13.11 -26.55 -4.37
C GLN A 154 -14.62 -26.77 -4.30
N LYS A 155 -15.32 -26.23 -5.29
CA LYS A 155 -16.72 -26.51 -5.53
C LYS A 155 -16.82 -28.02 -5.75
N GLU A 156 -17.22 -28.77 -4.73
CA GLU A 156 -17.50 -30.19 -4.84
C GLU A 156 -18.55 -30.35 -5.93
N THR A 157 -18.12 -30.90 -7.06
CA THR A 157 -19.01 -31.28 -8.15
C THR A 157 -19.77 -32.50 -7.67
N SER A 158 -21.05 -32.29 -7.37
CA SER A 158 -22.02 -33.36 -7.20
C SER A 158 -22.05 -34.20 -8.49
N ASN A 159 -21.64 -35.46 -8.41
CA ASN A 159 -21.92 -36.47 -9.44
C ASN A 159 -22.09 -37.81 -8.71
N GLU A 160 -23.32 -38.17 -8.35
CA GLU A 160 -24.26 -38.97 -9.15
C GLU A 160 -24.15 -40.46 -8.79
N LYS A 161 -25.30 -40.95 -8.32
CA LYS A 161 -25.72 -42.31 -7.92
C LYS A 161 -24.90 -43.45 -8.55
N LEU A 162 -24.41 -44.38 -7.71
CA LEU A 162 -24.19 -45.76 -8.11
C LEU A 162 -25.30 -46.63 -7.47
N SER A 163 -26.20 -47.09 -8.32
CA SER A 163 -27.08 -48.22 -8.07
C SER A 163 -26.35 -49.49 -8.49
N GLU A 164 -26.24 -50.45 -7.60
CA GLU A 164 -26.43 -51.90 -7.82
C GLU A 164 -26.41 -52.65 -6.47
#